data_AF-A0A1I1HY60-F1
#
_entry.id   AF-A0A1I1HY60-F1
#
_cell.length_a   1.000
_cell.length_b   1.000
_cell.length_c   1.000
_cell.angle_alpha   90.00
_cell.angle_beta   90.00
_cell.angle_gamma   90.00
#
_symmetry.space_group_name_H-M   'P 1'
#
loop_
_entity.id
_entity.type
_entity.pdbx_description
1 polymer ?
#
loop_
_entity_poly.entity_id
_entity_poly.type
_entity_poly.pdbx_seq_one_letter_code
_entity_poly.pdbx_strand_id
1 'polypeptide(L)'
;MEGYFFKPRKNFDFNPNEYDLGIPFWQTKTHLDMHFLNKIVKLDVSKHWNLYEYHKNYYLETKDKAVEEVFFRKLLKIVEEEKERYNQKDPRKISPREKQKLDNKIEKYEAFIKMLRSNDKWGVTTTDKDKLSSIGKDIRKNRKRIDSLKEDTFNQLKKELESLDKIDKGLTPNQESKLDSIVNNLKETLKTESLLQKENKRLREEFENEKKRYNDLNIKFKRIYVKPGSKINIKEGHFGTFISLIKNLQKIKEPNTSNEENQIEKILQTGAEKTWLKLISNNFTSNGKSISIKTLENYFYDDRELPKKGYYTEIVVLPKKIK
;
A
#
# COMPACT_ATOMS: atom_id res chain seq x y z
N MET A 1 -14.98 -7.22 -16.54
CA MET A 1 -14.26 -6.38 -17.53
C MET A 1 -13.87 -5.09 -16.83
N GLU A 2 -12.58 -4.88 -16.55
CA GLU A 2 -12.12 -3.61 -15.96
C GLU A 2 -12.41 -2.47 -16.93
N GLY A 3 -13.44 -1.68 -16.64
CA GLY A 3 -13.78 -0.54 -17.49
C GLY A 3 -12.65 0.50 -17.52
N TYR A 4 -12.52 1.19 -18.64
CA TYR A 4 -11.47 2.17 -18.90
C TYR A 4 -11.52 3.33 -17.90
N PHE A 5 -10.38 3.69 -17.31
CA PHE A 5 -10.27 4.86 -16.43
C PHE A 5 -10.02 6.15 -17.22
N PHE A 6 -9.39 6.04 -18.39
CA PHE A 6 -9.04 7.20 -19.21
C PHE A 6 -9.69 7.11 -20.58
N LYS A 7 -9.89 8.28 -21.20
CA LYS A 7 -10.48 8.43 -22.52
C LYS A 7 -9.42 8.19 -23.60
N PRO A 8 -9.54 7.14 -24.41
CA PRO A 8 -8.67 6.95 -25.56
C PRO A 8 -9.05 7.93 -26.68
N ARG A 9 -8.07 8.31 -27.51
CA ARG A 9 -8.31 8.97 -28.80
C ARG A 9 -9.18 8.08 -29.68
N LYS A 10 -9.98 8.63 -30.59
CA LYS A 10 -10.63 7.78 -31.61
C LYS A 10 -9.63 7.37 -32.69
N ASN A 11 -9.76 6.15 -33.22
CA ASN A 11 -8.96 5.73 -34.36
C ASN A 11 -9.29 6.64 -35.56
N PHE A 12 -8.26 7.04 -36.31
CA PHE A 12 -8.39 7.92 -37.49
C PHE A 12 -8.99 9.31 -37.22
N ASP A 13 -8.98 9.78 -35.97
CA ASP A 13 -9.38 11.14 -35.64
C ASP A 13 -8.20 12.10 -35.83
N PHE A 14 -8.24 12.93 -36.88
CA PHE A 14 -7.18 13.87 -37.23
C PHE A 14 -7.22 15.19 -36.44
N ASN A 15 -8.29 15.43 -35.66
CA ASN A 15 -8.40 16.60 -34.78
C ASN A 15 -8.79 16.18 -33.36
N PRO A 16 -7.91 15.44 -32.65
CA PRO A 16 -8.23 14.94 -31.32
C PRO A 16 -8.33 16.07 -30.31
N ASN A 17 -9.09 15.85 -29.24
CA ASN A 17 -9.06 16.77 -28.11
C ASN A 17 -7.64 16.83 -27.54
N GLU A 18 -7.22 18.01 -27.06
CA GLU A 18 -5.92 18.22 -26.43
C GLU A 18 -5.64 17.19 -25.34
N TYR A 19 -6.65 16.65 -24.66
CA TYR A 19 -6.53 15.72 -23.54
C TYR A 19 -6.67 14.23 -23.92
N ASP A 20 -7.01 13.88 -25.16
CA ASP A 20 -7.17 12.48 -25.55
C ASP A 20 -5.85 11.70 -25.48
N LEU A 21 -5.94 10.41 -25.10
CA LEU A 21 -4.78 9.54 -24.88
C LEU A 21 -4.60 8.50 -25.99
N GLY A 22 -3.35 8.22 -26.35
CA GLY A 22 -2.99 7.16 -27.28
C GLY A 22 -2.49 7.63 -28.64
N ILE A 23 -2.13 6.66 -29.48
CA ILE A 23 -1.58 6.86 -30.83
C ILE A 23 -2.70 6.54 -31.85
N PRO A 24 -2.83 7.30 -32.95
CA PRO A 24 -3.94 7.17 -33.89
C PRO A 24 -4.05 5.82 -34.63
N PHE A 25 -2.99 4.99 -34.63
CA PHE A 25 -2.95 3.77 -35.45
C PHE A 25 -2.88 2.45 -34.69
N TRP A 26 -2.43 2.41 -33.43
CA TRP A 26 -2.42 1.19 -32.61
C TRP A 26 -2.73 1.49 -31.14
N GLN A 27 -3.89 1.01 -30.66
CA GLN A 27 -4.33 1.15 -29.27
C GLN A 27 -4.19 -0.17 -28.53
N THR A 28 -3.01 -0.44 -27.98
CA THR A 28 -2.85 -1.48 -26.97
C THR A 28 -3.42 -0.96 -25.65
N LYS A 29 -4.58 -1.52 -25.26
CA LYS A 29 -5.35 -1.18 -24.04
C LYS A 29 -4.50 -1.19 -22.75
N THR A 30 -3.40 -1.93 -22.76
CA THR A 30 -2.43 -2.11 -21.68
C THR A 30 -1.58 -0.86 -21.36
N HIS A 31 -1.62 0.20 -22.20
CA HIS A 31 -0.70 1.33 -22.08
C HIS A 31 -1.38 2.70 -21.89
N LEU A 32 -2.69 2.78 -21.62
CA LEU A 32 -3.36 4.06 -21.38
C LEU A 32 -2.77 4.83 -20.19
N ASP A 33 -2.43 4.13 -19.10
CA ASP A 33 -1.75 4.71 -17.93
C ASP A 33 -0.43 5.40 -18.34
N MET A 34 0.35 4.77 -19.21
CA MET A 34 1.60 5.33 -19.75
C MET A 34 1.36 6.52 -20.67
N HIS A 35 0.29 6.49 -21.48
CA HIS A 35 -0.08 7.63 -22.32
C HIS A 35 -0.51 8.83 -21.47
N PHE A 36 -1.24 8.60 -20.39
CA PHE A 36 -1.62 9.64 -19.43
C PHE A 36 -0.38 10.28 -18.78
N LEU A 37 0.55 9.45 -18.28
CA LEU A 37 1.82 9.92 -17.69
C LEU A 37 2.63 10.77 -18.68
N ASN A 38 2.76 10.31 -19.93
CA ASN A 38 3.40 11.09 -20.98
C ASN A 38 2.67 12.39 -21.29
N LYS A 39 1.35 12.44 -21.10
CA LYS A 39 0.54 13.66 -21.27
C LYS A 39 0.86 14.70 -20.20
N ILE A 40 0.97 14.29 -18.94
CA ILE A 40 1.36 15.18 -17.82
C ILE A 40 2.69 15.88 -18.12
N VAL A 41 3.67 15.12 -18.61
CA VAL A 41 5.01 15.65 -18.93
C VAL A 41 4.98 16.64 -20.10
N LYS A 42 4.16 16.38 -21.11
CA LYS A 42 4.05 17.22 -22.32
C LYS A 42 3.24 18.50 -22.08
N LEU A 43 2.22 18.44 -21.24
CA LEU A 43 1.35 19.57 -20.96
C LEU A 43 1.99 20.56 -19.99
N ASP A 44 1.55 21.81 -20.10
CA ASP A 44 1.87 22.81 -19.10
C ASP A 44 1.13 22.53 -17.78
N VAL A 45 1.74 22.96 -16.67
CA VAL A 45 1.20 22.75 -15.31
C VAL A 45 -0.18 23.40 -15.15
N SER A 46 -0.43 24.53 -15.82
CA SER A 46 -1.75 25.20 -15.81
C SER A 46 -2.87 24.32 -16.38
N LYS A 47 -2.56 23.41 -17.31
CA LYS A 47 -3.54 22.54 -17.97
C LYS A 47 -3.76 21.21 -17.26
N HIS A 48 -3.01 20.93 -16.20
CA HIS A 48 -3.08 19.66 -15.47
C HIS A 48 -4.44 19.42 -14.82
N TRP A 49 -5.10 20.47 -14.32
CA TRP A 49 -6.44 20.35 -13.73
C TRP A 49 -7.50 19.99 -14.78
N ASN A 50 -7.45 20.65 -15.95
CA ASN A 50 -8.36 20.36 -17.05
C ASN A 50 -8.18 18.93 -17.57
N LEU A 51 -6.92 18.44 -17.63
CA LEU A 51 -6.63 17.04 -17.96
C LEU A 51 -7.28 16.07 -16.95
N TYR A 52 -7.21 16.38 -15.66
CA TYR A 52 -7.87 15.59 -14.61
C TYR A 52 -9.39 15.57 -14.80
N GLU A 53 -10.02 16.73 -14.94
CA GLU A 53 -11.48 16.83 -15.08
C GLU A 53 -11.99 16.13 -16.33
N TYR A 54 -11.28 16.27 -17.45
CA TYR A 54 -11.65 15.63 -18.72
C TYR A 54 -11.76 14.11 -18.59
N HIS A 55 -10.76 13.48 -17.96
CA HIS A 55 -10.77 12.03 -17.78
C HIS A 55 -11.67 11.57 -16.64
N LYS A 56 -11.82 12.37 -15.59
CA LYS A 56 -12.80 12.12 -14.53
C LYS A 56 -14.21 12.06 -15.09
N ASN A 57 -14.60 13.06 -15.88
CA ASN A 57 -15.95 13.15 -16.45
C ASN A 57 -16.22 11.94 -17.35
N TYR A 58 -15.26 11.59 -18.22
CA TYR A 58 -15.34 10.38 -19.03
C TYR A 58 -15.52 9.11 -18.18
N TYR A 59 -14.76 8.97 -17.09
CA TYR A 59 -14.86 7.83 -16.18
C TYR A 59 -16.25 7.73 -15.53
N LEU A 60 -16.80 8.86 -15.09
CA LEU A 60 -18.13 8.94 -14.48
C LEU A 60 -19.25 8.64 -15.48
N GLU A 61 -19.11 9.07 -16.73
CA GLU A 61 -20.07 8.83 -17.81
C GLU A 61 -20.06 7.38 -18.31
N THR A 62 -18.89 6.72 -18.29
CA THR A 62 -18.72 5.42 -18.94
C THR A 62 -19.05 4.24 -18.01
N LYS A 63 -18.91 4.38 -16.68
CA LYS A 63 -19.09 3.28 -15.73
C LYS A 63 -20.36 3.42 -14.91
N ASP A 64 -21.14 2.35 -14.86
CA ASP A 64 -22.24 2.24 -13.90
C ASP A 64 -21.69 2.23 -12.46
N LYS A 65 -22.31 3.00 -11.55
CA LYS A 65 -21.86 3.23 -10.15
C LYS A 65 -20.42 3.76 -10.01
N ALA A 66 -19.99 4.63 -10.93
CA ALA A 66 -18.67 5.26 -10.85
C ALA A 66 -18.57 6.21 -9.63
N VAL A 67 -17.50 6.05 -8.86
CA VAL A 67 -17.17 6.93 -7.72
C VAL A 67 -15.90 7.72 -8.03
N GLU A 68 -15.96 9.05 -7.90
CA GLU A 68 -14.82 9.95 -8.17
C GLU A 68 -13.60 9.59 -7.31
N GLU A 69 -13.80 9.23 -6.03
CA GLU A 69 -12.73 8.81 -5.13
C GLU A 69 -11.88 7.65 -5.70
N VAL A 70 -12.54 6.68 -6.35
CA VAL A 70 -11.85 5.51 -6.94
C VAL A 70 -10.96 5.95 -8.10
N PHE A 71 -11.45 6.89 -8.92
CA PHE A 71 -10.65 7.49 -10.00
C PHE A 71 -9.45 8.26 -9.43
N PHE A 72 -9.68 9.11 -8.43
CA PHE A 72 -8.64 9.90 -7.77
C PHE A 72 -7.54 9.01 -7.16
N ARG A 73 -7.91 7.95 -6.43
CA ARG A 73 -6.97 6.98 -5.84
C ARG A 73 -6.14 6.26 -6.91
N LYS A 74 -6.79 5.79 -7.99
CA LYS A 74 -6.10 5.13 -9.11
C LYS A 74 -5.10 6.06 -9.77
N LEU A 75 -5.49 7.32 -9.98
CA LEU A 75 -4.64 8.33 -10.59
C LEU A 75 -3.41 8.65 -9.75
N LEU A 76 -3.62 8.94 -8.47
CA LEU A 76 -2.54 9.23 -7.53
C LEU A 76 -1.54 8.07 -7.48
N LYS A 77 -2.05 6.83 -7.38
CA LYS A 77 -1.23 5.62 -7.39
C LYS A 77 -0.35 5.50 -8.64
N ILE A 78 -0.92 5.68 -9.84
CA ILE A 78 -0.15 5.57 -11.09
C ILE A 78 0.99 6.59 -11.14
N VAL A 79 0.73 7.84 -10.76
CA VAL A 79 1.73 8.91 -10.82
C VAL A 79 2.81 8.72 -9.76
N GLU A 80 2.44 8.32 -8.54
CA GLU A 80 3.39 8.03 -7.46
C GLU A 80 4.27 6.80 -7.78
N GLU A 81 3.69 5.72 -8.32
CA GLU A 81 4.44 4.53 -8.73
C GLU A 81 5.44 4.84 -9.84
N GLU A 82 5.05 5.64 -10.84
CA GLU A 82 5.95 6.01 -11.93
C GLU A 82 7.08 6.93 -11.44
N LYS A 83 6.79 7.89 -10.56
CA LYS A 83 7.82 8.70 -9.89
C LYS A 83 8.84 7.82 -9.16
N GLU A 84 8.35 6.84 -8.39
CA GLU A 84 9.20 5.94 -7.61
C GLU A 84 10.05 5.02 -8.49
N ARG A 85 9.50 4.52 -9.60
CA ARG A 85 10.28 3.76 -10.61
C ARG A 85 11.46 4.55 -11.14
N TYR A 86 11.35 5.86 -11.26
CA TYR A 86 12.44 6.71 -11.70
C TYR A 86 13.49 6.93 -10.62
N ASN A 87 13.08 7.09 -9.36
CA ASN A 87 14.00 7.20 -8.21
C ASN A 87 14.85 5.94 -7.99
N GLN A 88 14.31 4.77 -8.33
CA GLN A 88 15.01 3.49 -8.16
C GLN A 88 16.09 3.22 -9.22
N LYS A 89 16.21 4.06 -10.26
CA LYS A 89 17.25 3.89 -11.28
C LYS A 89 18.61 4.30 -10.72
N ASP A 90 19.61 3.47 -10.95
CA ASP A 90 20.99 3.72 -10.51
C ASP A 90 21.56 4.98 -11.18
N PRO A 91 21.88 6.05 -10.43
CA PRO A 91 22.40 7.30 -10.98
C PRO A 91 23.69 7.13 -11.79
N ARG A 92 24.48 6.07 -11.51
CA ARG A 92 25.77 5.82 -12.18
C ARG A 92 25.62 5.24 -13.59
N LYS A 93 24.43 4.75 -13.93
CA LYS A 93 24.13 4.13 -15.23
C LYS A 93 23.39 5.07 -16.19
N ILE A 94 23.18 6.32 -15.80
CA ILE A 94 22.36 7.30 -16.52
C ILE A 94 23.28 8.40 -17.05
N SER A 95 23.16 8.73 -18.34
CA SER A 95 23.93 9.85 -18.89
C SER A 95 23.43 11.21 -18.34
N PRO A 96 24.25 12.27 -18.31
CA PRO A 96 23.82 13.58 -17.84
C PRO A 96 22.57 14.14 -18.55
N ARG A 97 22.45 13.91 -19.87
CA ARG A 97 21.28 14.32 -20.66
C ARG A 97 20.02 13.56 -20.29
N GLU A 98 20.14 12.27 -20.04
CA GLU A 98 19.01 11.44 -19.60
C GLU A 98 18.57 11.78 -18.19
N LYS A 99 19.53 12.09 -17.30
CA LYS A 99 19.25 12.57 -15.95
C LYS A 99 18.44 13.87 -15.99
N GLN A 100 18.85 14.86 -16.79
CA GLN A 100 18.09 16.10 -16.93
C GLN A 100 16.65 15.86 -17.44
N LYS A 101 16.48 14.98 -18.42
CA LYS A 101 15.13 14.60 -18.90
C LYS A 101 14.30 13.94 -17.81
N LEU A 102 14.94 13.15 -16.94
CA LEU A 102 14.28 12.47 -15.83
C LEU A 102 13.85 13.46 -14.75
N ASP A 103 14.74 14.37 -14.38
CA ASP A 103 14.50 15.40 -13.37
C ASP A 103 13.31 16.28 -13.79
N ASN A 104 13.28 16.72 -15.07
CA ASN A 104 12.15 17.48 -15.62
C ASN A 104 10.82 16.70 -15.58
N LYS A 105 10.85 15.36 -15.80
CA LYS A 105 9.65 14.52 -15.68
C LYS A 105 9.18 14.44 -14.24
N ILE A 106 10.10 14.23 -13.30
CA ILE A 106 9.81 14.15 -11.87
C ILE A 106 9.18 15.45 -11.39
N GLU A 107 9.73 16.60 -11.78
CA GLU A 107 9.17 17.92 -11.45
C GLU A 107 7.72 18.06 -11.95
N LYS A 108 7.43 17.66 -13.20
CA LYS A 108 6.07 17.68 -13.74
C LYS A 108 5.12 16.76 -12.97
N TYR A 109 5.56 15.56 -12.57
CA TYR A 109 4.75 14.67 -11.72
C TYR A 109 4.55 15.22 -10.32
N GLU A 110 5.56 15.87 -9.72
CA GLU A 110 5.45 16.50 -8.41
C GLU A 110 4.46 17.67 -8.43
N ALA A 111 4.51 18.51 -9.46
CA ALA A 111 3.54 19.58 -9.67
C ALA A 111 2.12 19.02 -9.80
N PHE A 112 1.95 17.94 -10.57
CA PHE A 112 0.68 17.25 -10.75
C PHE A 112 0.15 16.66 -9.43
N ILE A 113 1.00 15.94 -8.69
CA ILE A 113 0.64 15.38 -7.37
C ILE A 113 0.28 16.50 -6.39
N LYS A 114 1.04 17.60 -6.38
CA LYS A 114 0.75 18.76 -5.52
C LYS A 114 -0.63 19.33 -5.82
N MET A 115 -0.96 19.51 -7.10
CA MET A 115 -2.28 19.95 -7.54
C MET A 115 -3.38 18.97 -7.08
N LEU A 116 -3.19 17.66 -7.25
CA LEU A 116 -4.15 16.66 -6.76
C LEU A 116 -4.34 16.74 -5.24
N ARG A 117 -3.25 16.89 -4.48
CA ARG A 117 -3.27 17.01 -3.01
C ARG A 117 -4.00 18.26 -2.54
N SER A 118 -3.81 19.39 -3.20
CA SER A 118 -4.51 20.63 -2.89
C SER A 118 -6.02 20.52 -3.08
N ASN A 119 -6.48 19.62 -3.96
CA ASN A 119 -7.87 19.42 -4.28
C ASN A 119 -8.44 18.10 -3.69
N ASP A 120 -7.72 17.44 -2.78
CA ASP A 120 -8.13 16.18 -2.15
C ASP A 120 -9.25 16.42 -1.14
N LYS A 121 -10.46 15.99 -1.51
CA LYS A 121 -11.66 16.04 -0.64
C LYS A 121 -11.84 14.78 0.21
N TRP A 122 -11.07 13.73 -0.05
CA TRP A 122 -11.30 12.39 0.51
C TRP A 122 -10.26 11.98 1.56
N GLY A 123 -9.23 12.80 1.79
CA GLY A 123 -8.15 12.47 2.72
C GLY A 123 -7.37 11.22 2.29
N VAL A 124 -7.26 11.01 0.98
CA VAL A 124 -6.50 9.92 0.35
C VAL A 124 -5.01 10.16 0.52
N THR A 125 -4.60 11.43 0.45
CA THR A 125 -3.20 11.87 0.43
C THR A 125 -2.64 12.16 1.82
N THR A 126 -3.49 12.20 2.85
CA THR A 126 -3.04 12.34 4.23
C THR A 126 -2.42 11.02 4.68
N THR A 127 -1.11 11.04 4.89
CA THR A 127 -0.39 9.93 5.52
C THR A 127 -1.00 9.65 6.89
N ASP A 128 -0.97 8.39 7.35
CA ASP A 128 -1.43 8.05 8.70
C ASP A 128 -0.75 8.91 9.78
N LYS A 129 0.51 9.31 9.53
CA LYS A 129 1.26 10.26 10.36
C LYS A 129 0.60 11.65 10.44
N ASP A 130 0.09 12.15 9.33
CA ASP A 130 -0.54 13.47 9.25
C ASP A 130 -1.93 13.44 9.89
N LYS A 131 -2.67 12.33 9.72
CA LYS A 131 -3.93 12.06 10.43
C LYS A 131 -3.71 12.01 11.95
N LEU A 132 -2.69 11.27 12.40
CA LEU A 132 -2.29 11.19 13.81
C LEU A 132 -1.91 12.57 14.38
N SER A 133 -1.23 13.41 13.59
CA SER A 133 -0.89 14.79 13.99
C SER A 133 -2.12 15.67 14.15
N SER A 134 -3.08 15.61 13.22
CA SER A 134 -4.34 16.36 13.31
C SER A 134 -5.17 15.91 14.51
N ILE A 135 -5.35 14.59 14.68
CA ILE A 135 -6.06 14.00 15.83
C ILE A 135 -5.39 14.42 17.14
N GLY A 136 -4.06 14.43 17.20
CA GLY A 136 -3.30 14.90 18.36
C GLY A 136 -3.58 16.37 18.72
N LYS A 137 -3.74 17.24 17.71
CA LYS A 137 -4.12 18.65 17.91
C LYS A 137 -5.54 18.78 18.45
N ASP A 138 -6.48 18.00 17.93
CA ASP A 138 -7.88 18.03 18.37
C ASP A 138 -8.04 17.51 19.80
N ILE A 139 -7.34 16.42 20.15
CA ILE A 139 -7.28 15.92 21.54
C ILE A 139 -6.75 17.02 22.48
N ARG A 140 -5.69 17.72 22.09
CA ARG A 140 -5.13 18.82 22.90
C ARG A 140 -6.12 19.98 23.05
N LYS A 141 -6.86 20.33 21.99
CA LYS A 141 -7.88 21.39 22.01
C LYS A 141 -9.06 21.01 22.92
N ASN A 142 -9.55 19.78 22.80
CA ASN A 142 -10.66 19.29 23.60
C ASN A 142 -10.27 19.17 25.07
N ARG A 143 -9.03 18.76 25.38
CA ARG A 143 -8.52 18.72 26.75
C ARG A 143 -8.54 20.10 27.41
N LYS A 144 -8.05 21.13 26.71
CA LYS A 144 -8.10 22.52 27.19
C LYS A 144 -9.54 22.99 27.48
N ARG A 145 -10.50 22.63 26.63
CA ARG A 145 -11.93 22.96 26.84
C ARG A 145 -12.50 22.26 28.07
N ILE A 146 -12.13 21.00 28.31
CA ILE A 146 -12.56 20.28 29.52
C ILE A 146 -11.97 20.95 30.76
N ASP A 147 -10.69 21.33 30.72
CA ASP A 147 -10.03 21.99 31.85
C ASP A 147 -10.66 23.36 32.15
N SER A 148 -10.98 24.15 31.12
CA SER A 148 -11.68 25.44 31.32
C SER A 148 -13.09 25.26 31.87
N LEU A 149 -13.85 24.29 31.34
CA LEU A 149 -15.20 24.01 31.84
C LEU A 149 -15.19 23.58 33.31
N LYS A 150 -14.21 22.75 33.71
CA LYS A 150 -14.04 22.37 35.12
C LYS A 150 -13.80 23.58 36.01
N GLU A 151 -12.89 24.46 35.60
CA GLU A 151 -12.58 25.69 36.33
C GLU A 151 -13.81 26.62 36.45
N ASP A 152 -14.57 26.79 35.37
CA ASP A 152 -15.79 27.59 35.35
C ASP A 152 -16.84 27.02 36.33
N THR A 153 -17.08 25.70 36.27
CA THR A 153 -18.04 25.04 37.18
C THR A 153 -17.60 25.13 38.64
N PHE A 154 -16.31 25.00 38.93
CA PHE A 154 -15.77 25.13 40.28
C PHE A 154 -15.98 26.56 40.83
N ASN A 155 -15.66 27.57 40.03
CA ASN A 155 -15.83 28.97 40.42
C ASN A 155 -17.31 29.33 40.62
N GLN A 156 -18.21 28.75 39.83
CA GLN A 156 -19.65 28.93 39.98
C GLN A 156 -20.17 28.33 41.29
N LEU A 157 -19.77 27.09 41.61
CA LEU A 157 -20.11 26.44 42.88
C LEU A 157 -19.54 27.19 44.10
N LYS A 158 -18.32 27.71 44.00
CA LYS A 158 -17.70 28.49 45.08
C LYS A 158 -18.50 29.75 45.39
N LYS A 159 -18.96 30.48 44.36
CA LYS A 159 -19.82 31.67 44.53
C LYS A 159 -21.16 31.33 45.15
N GLU A 160 -21.76 30.20 44.77
CA GLU A 160 -23.01 29.74 45.37
C GLU A 160 -22.82 29.40 46.86
N LEU A 161 -21.73 28.71 47.22
CA LEU A 161 -21.36 28.44 48.62
C LEU A 161 -21.16 29.72 49.45
N GLU A 162 -20.39 30.68 48.94
CA GLU A 162 -20.16 31.98 49.60
C GLU A 162 -21.45 32.81 49.78
N SER A 163 -22.44 32.58 48.92
CA SER A 163 -23.76 33.23 49.03
C SER A 163 -24.64 32.60 50.11
N LEU A 164 -24.45 31.31 50.39
CA LEU A 164 -25.19 30.56 51.41
C LEU A 164 -24.64 30.84 52.83
N ASP A 165 -23.32 31.01 52.96
CA ASP A 165 -22.65 31.25 54.25
C ASP A 165 -22.97 32.63 54.87
N LYS A 166 -23.48 33.58 54.08
CA LYS A 166 -23.91 34.91 54.54
C LYS A 166 -25.28 34.95 55.22
N ILE A 167 -25.98 33.80 55.30
CA ILE A 167 -27.30 33.69 55.93
C ILE A 167 -27.11 33.11 57.35
N ASP A 168 -26.66 33.95 58.28
CA ASP A 168 -26.53 33.61 59.72
C ASP A 168 -27.83 33.83 60.51
N LYS A 169 -28.98 33.49 59.91
CA LYS A 169 -30.28 33.45 60.59
C LYS A 169 -30.98 32.20 60.12
N GLY A 170 -31.36 31.33 61.07
CA GLY A 170 -31.88 29.98 60.83
C GLY A 170 -32.74 29.85 59.57
N LEU A 171 -32.52 28.75 58.84
CA LEU A 171 -33.10 28.55 57.52
C LEU A 171 -34.62 28.74 57.54
N THR A 172 -35.11 29.60 56.67
CA THR A 172 -36.55 29.65 56.36
C THR A 172 -36.95 28.39 55.59
N PRO A 173 -38.19 27.88 55.70
CA PRO A 173 -38.65 26.68 54.99
C PRO A 173 -38.43 26.73 53.45
N ASN A 174 -38.42 27.94 52.89
CA ASN A 174 -38.15 28.17 51.47
C ASN A 174 -36.66 27.96 51.11
N GLN A 175 -35.74 28.24 52.03
CA GLN A 175 -34.31 27.97 51.89
C GLN A 175 -34.00 26.48 52.06
N GLU A 176 -34.69 25.77 52.95
CA GLU A 176 -34.58 24.31 53.08
C GLU A 176 -35.01 23.59 51.80
N SER A 177 -36.13 23.97 51.17
CA SER A 177 -36.55 23.34 49.91
C SER A 177 -35.57 23.59 48.74
N LYS A 178 -34.94 24.79 48.72
CA LYS A 178 -33.87 25.10 47.77
C LYS A 178 -32.63 24.25 48.04
N LEU A 179 -32.26 24.07 49.30
CA LEU A 179 -31.13 23.24 49.70
C LEU A 179 -31.37 21.77 49.32
N ASP A 180 -32.57 21.24 49.53
CA ASP A 180 -32.94 19.89 49.12
C ASP A 180 -32.89 19.70 47.60
N SER A 181 -33.35 20.70 46.83
CA SER A 181 -33.20 20.69 45.37
C SER A 181 -31.74 20.68 44.94
N ILE A 182 -30.87 21.46 45.60
CA ILE A 182 -29.43 21.49 45.32
C ILE A 182 -28.78 20.15 45.67
N VAL A 183 -29.10 19.57 46.84
CA VAL A 183 -28.59 18.27 47.27
C VAL A 183 -29.01 17.16 46.31
N ASN A 184 -30.25 17.17 45.83
CA ASN A 184 -30.72 16.19 44.84
C ASN A 184 -30.02 16.35 43.49
N ASN A 185 -29.83 17.59 43.03
CA ASN A 185 -29.05 17.85 41.81
C ASN A 185 -27.62 17.34 41.96
N LEU A 186 -26.94 17.64 43.08
CA LEU A 186 -25.59 17.15 43.35
C LEU A 186 -25.49 15.62 43.39
N LYS A 187 -26.48 14.94 43.96
CA LYS A 187 -26.55 13.47 43.95
C LYS A 187 -26.64 12.92 42.53
N GLU A 188 -27.46 13.53 41.67
CA GLU A 188 -27.54 13.16 40.26
C GLU A 188 -26.24 13.46 39.50
N THR A 189 -25.60 14.62 39.75
CA THR A 189 -24.30 14.93 39.13
C THR A 189 -23.24 13.91 39.54
N LEU A 190 -23.15 13.55 40.83
CA LEU A 190 -22.22 12.55 41.34
C LEU A 190 -22.44 11.17 40.70
N LYS A 191 -23.71 10.80 40.51
CA LYS A 191 -24.09 9.56 39.83
C LYS A 191 -23.66 9.57 38.36
N THR A 192 -23.88 10.66 37.63
CA THR A 192 -23.42 10.79 36.24
C THR A 192 -21.90 10.74 36.11
N GLU A 193 -21.17 11.35 37.05
CA GLU A 193 -19.71 11.31 37.05
C GLU A 193 -19.19 9.88 37.27
N SER A 194 -19.80 9.13 38.19
CA SER A 194 -19.43 7.72 38.42
C SER A 194 -19.63 6.85 37.18
N LEU A 195 -20.70 7.08 36.41
CA LEU A 195 -20.97 6.40 35.16
C LEU A 195 -19.95 6.78 34.08
N LEU A 196 -19.63 8.06 33.95
CA LEU A 196 -18.61 8.55 33.02
C LEU A 196 -17.21 8.00 33.34
N GLN A 197 -16.86 7.88 34.62
CA GLN A 197 -15.59 7.28 35.02
C GLN A 197 -15.53 5.79 34.63
N LYS A 198 -16.63 5.06 34.79
CA LYS A 198 -16.73 3.65 34.37
C LYS A 198 -16.60 3.49 32.86
N GLU A 199 -17.28 4.34 32.08
CA GLU A 199 -17.22 4.32 30.61
C GLU A 199 -15.81 4.67 30.11
N ASN A 200 -15.17 5.68 30.71
CA ASN A 200 -13.78 6.04 30.37
C ASN A 200 -12.79 4.90 30.65
N LYS A 201 -12.99 4.15 31.74
CA LYS A 201 -12.17 2.98 32.05
C LYS A 201 -12.36 1.90 30.98
N ARG A 202 -13.61 1.61 30.60
CA ARG A 202 -13.93 0.65 29.54
C ARG A 202 -13.28 1.03 28.20
N LEU A 203 -13.41 2.29 27.79
CA LEU A 203 -12.81 2.79 26.54
C LEU A 203 -11.28 2.66 26.53
N ARG A 204 -10.61 2.86 27.68
CA ARG A 204 -9.16 2.67 27.80
C ARG A 204 -8.76 1.20 27.63
N GLU A 205 -9.54 0.28 28.21
CA GLU A 205 -9.31 -1.16 28.07
C GLU A 205 -9.52 -1.62 26.62
N GLU A 206 -10.59 -1.16 25.96
CA GLU A 206 -10.85 -1.43 24.54
C GLU A 206 -9.71 -0.90 23.65
N PHE A 207 -9.22 0.32 23.91
CA PHE A 207 -8.10 0.90 23.17
C PHE A 207 -6.80 0.11 23.30
N GLU A 208 -6.44 -0.33 24.50
CA GLU A 208 -5.23 -1.14 24.70
C GLU A 208 -5.34 -2.52 24.03
N ASN A 209 -6.53 -3.12 24.03
CA ASN A 209 -6.78 -4.38 23.32
C ASN A 209 -6.62 -4.21 21.79
N GLU A 210 -7.17 -3.15 21.21
CA GLU A 210 -7.05 -2.85 19.78
C GLU A 210 -5.59 -2.60 19.39
N LYS A 211 -4.85 -1.86 20.22
CA LYS A 211 -3.42 -1.60 20.04
C LYS A 211 -2.58 -2.88 20.08
N LYS A 212 -2.89 -3.81 21.00
CA LYS A 212 -2.25 -5.13 21.05
C LYS A 212 -2.53 -5.93 19.79
N ARG A 213 -3.80 -5.96 19.35
CA ARG A 213 -4.22 -6.63 18.10
C ARG A 213 -3.48 -6.07 16.87
N TYR A 214 -3.34 -4.75 16.78
CA TYR A 214 -2.60 -4.10 15.70
C TYR A 214 -1.12 -4.53 15.69
N ASN A 215 -0.47 -4.57 16.84
CA ASN A 215 0.92 -5.02 16.95
C ASN A 215 1.09 -6.47 16.51
N ASP A 216 0.20 -7.36 16.96
CA ASP A 216 0.22 -8.77 16.55
C ASP A 216 0.04 -8.93 15.04
N LEU A 217 -0.88 -8.16 14.45
CA LEU A 217 -1.11 -8.17 13.00
C LEU A 217 0.09 -7.65 12.22
N ASN A 218 0.73 -6.59 12.70
CA ASN A 218 1.93 -6.02 12.09
C ASN A 218 3.12 -7.00 12.16
N ILE A 219 3.27 -7.75 13.26
CA ILE A 219 4.27 -8.82 13.37
C ILE A 219 3.99 -9.93 12.36
N LYS A 220 2.73 -10.39 12.25
CA LYS A 220 2.33 -11.38 11.24
C LYS A 220 2.60 -10.88 9.82
N PHE A 221 2.26 -9.64 9.53
CA PHE A 221 2.50 -9.02 8.24
C PHE A 221 4.00 -8.97 7.91
N LYS A 222 4.86 -8.55 8.84
CA LYS A 222 6.32 -8.56 8.64
C LYS A 222 6.90 -9.95 8.36
N ARG A 223 6.31 -11.00 8.93
CA ARG A 223 6.73 -12.39 8.67
C ARG A 223 6.34 -12.87 7.27
N ILE A 224 5.18 -12.45 6.78
CA ILE A 224 4.66 -12.84 5.45
C ILE A 224 5.23 -11.93 4.36
N TYR A 225 5.60 -10.70 4.69
CA TYR A 225 6.09 -9.71 3.74
C TYR A 225 7.42 -10.14 3.13
N VAL A 226 7.33 -10.62 1.89
CA VAL A 226 8.48 -10.81 1.00
C VAL A 226 8.58 -9.57 0.11
N LYS A 227 9.67 -8.82 0.22
CA LYS A 227 9.90 -7.63 -0.62
C LYS A 227 9.85 -8.07 -2.10
N PRO A 228 9.12 -7.36 -2.98
CA PRO A 228 9.15 -7.62 -4.42
C PRO A 228 10.60 -7.61 -4.94
N GLY A 229 11.02 -8.70 -5.58
CA GLY A 229 12.39 -8.87 -6.09
C GLY A 229 13.39 -9.47 -5.09
N SER A 230 12.95 -9.88 -3.89
CA SER A 230 13.79 -10.70 -2.98
C SER A 230 14.16 -12.02 -3.64
N LYS A 231 15.46 -12.29 -3.74
CA LYS A 231 16.01 -13.54 -4.30
C LYS A 231 16.40 -14.51 -3.19
N ILE A 232 16.25 -15.81 -3.45
CA ILE A 232 16.69 -16.88 -2.56
C ILE A 232 18.20 -17.04 -2.67
N ASN A 233 18.91 -16.93 -1.55
CA ASN A 233 20.36 -17.07 -1.54
C ASN A 233 20.80 -18.52 -1.42
N ILE A 234 21.58 -18.99 -2.39
CA ILE A 234 22.31 -20.25 -2.36
C ILE A 234 23.57 -20.02 -1.54
N LYS A 235 23.71 -20.77 -0.44
CA LYS A 235 24.87 -20.71 0.45
C LYS A 235 26.14 -21.21 -0.24
N GLU A 236 27.27 -20.81 0.31
CA GLU A 236 28.59 -21.11 -0.25
C GLU A 236 28.82 -22.62 -0.37
N GLY A 237 29.45 -23.03 -1.48
CA GLY A 237 29.71 -24.45 -1.76
C GLY A 237 28.50 -25.24 -2.27
N HIS A 238 27.27 -24.71 -2.21
CA HIS A 238 26.06 -25.44 -2.61
C HIS A 238 25.55 -25.13 -4.03
N PHE A 239 26.23 -24.23 -4.76
CA PHE A 239 25.82 -23.83 -6.10
C PHE A 239 25.76 -25.03 -7.07
N GLY A 240 26.79 -25.89 -7.08
CA GLY A 240 26.82 -27.09 -7.92
C GLY A 240 25.70 -28.08 -7.60
N THR A 241 25.45 -28.35 -6.32
CA THR A 241 24.35 -29.22 -5.87
C THR A 241 22.99 -28.64 -6.25
N PHE A 242 22.79 -27.33 -6.12
CA PHE A 242 21.58 -26.66 -6.57
C PHE A 242 21.34 -26.84 -8.07
N ILE A 243 22.37 -26.62 -8.91
CA ILE A 243 22.27 -26.85 -10.36
C ILE A 243 21.92 -28.31 -10.67
N SER A 244 22.57 -29.26 -9.98
CA SER A 244 22.27 -30.69 -10.14
C SER A 244 20.80 -31.00 -9.82
N LEU A 245 20.28 -30.45 -8.72
CA LEU A 245 18.87 -30.59 -8.35
C LEU A 245 17.93 -30.02 -9.42
N ILE A 246 18.22 -28.84 -9.98
CA ILE A 246 17.42 -28.28 -11.08
C ILE A 246 17.48 -29.17 -12.33
N LYS A 247 18.65 -29.69 -12.71
CA LYS A 247 18.77 -30.63 -13.84
C LYS A 247 17.99 -31.91 -13.59
N ASN A 248 17.94 -32.39 -12.36
CA ASN A 248 17.15 -33.57 -12.02
C ASN A 248 15.65 -33.28 -12.06
N LEU A 249 15.21 -32.10 -11.61
CA LEU A 249 13.82 -31.65 -11.77
C LEU A 249 13.39 -31.61 -13.25
N GLN A 250 14.25 -31.15 -14.16
CA GLN A 250 13.98 -31.14 -15.61
C GLN A 250 13.81 -32.55 -16.22
N LYS A 251 14.40 -33.56 -15.58
CA LYS A 251 14.37 -34.96 -16.04
C LYS A 251 13.20 -35.75 -15.47
N ILE A 252 12.43 -35.18 -14.53
CA ILE A 252 11.29 -35.88 -13.92
C ILE A 252 10.24 -36.16 -14.99
N LYS A 253 9.90 -37.45 -15.08
CA LYS A 253 8.86 -37.99 -15.95
C LYS A 253 7.61 -38.23 -15.12
N GLU A 254 6.44 -38.06 -15.73
CA GLU A 254 5.20 -38.43 -15.07
C GLU A 254 5.17 -39.97 -14.87
N PRO A 255 4.87 -40.45 -13.65
CA PRO A 255 4.97 -41.88 -13.34
C PRO A 255 3.85 -42.76 -13.93
N ASN A 256 2.80 -42.18 -14.52
CA ASN A 256 1.57 -42.90 -14.88
C ASN A 256 1.12 -42.78 -16.36
N THR A 257 1.91 -42.19 -17.25
CA THR A 257 1.55 -42.03 -18.67
C THR A 257 2.21 -43.12 -19.52
N SER A 258 1.58 -44.30 -19.55
CA SER A 258 1.76 -45.28 -20.61
C SER A 258 0.66 -45.09 -21.67
N ASN A 259 0.75 -44.00 -22.43
CA ASN A 259 -0.02 -43.90 -23.67
C ASN A 259 0.80 -44.60 -24.76
N GLU A 260 0.13 -45.42 -25.57
CA GLU A 260 0.68 -46.40 -26.53
C GLU A 260 1.54 -45.79 -27.67
N GLU A 261 1.82 -44.49 -27.64
CA GLU A 261 2.67 -43.77 -28.58
C GLU A 261 3.88 -43.11 -27.89
N ASN A 262 4.76 -43.88 -27.24
CA ASN A 262 6.18 -43.58 -26.93
C ASN A 262 6.61 -42.14 -26.52
N GLN A 263 5.71 -41.25 -26.11
CA GLN A 263 6.00 -39.89 -25.68
C GLN A 263 5.88 -39.85 -24.17
N ILE A 264 6.99 -40.09 -23.50
CA ILE A 264 7.06 -39.90 -22.05
C ILE A 264 6.95 -38.40 -21.76
N GLU A 265 5.79 -37.96 -21.28
CA GLU A 265 5.59 -36.56 -20.89
C GLU A 265 6.47 -36.22 -19.68
N LYS A 266 7.31 -35.19 -19.83
CA LYS A 266 8.09 -34.63 -18.73
C LYS A 266 7.19 -33.68 -17.95
N ILE A 267 7.21 -33.77 -16.61
CA ILE A 267 6.38 -32.91 -15.75
C ILE A 267 6.72 -31.42 -15.95
N LEU A 268 7.99 -31.12 -16.20
CA LEU A 268 8.49 -29.76 -16.32
C LEU A 268 9.14 -29.54 -17.69
N GLN A 269 8.30 -29.36 -18.72
CA GLN A 269 8.72 -29.02 -20.08
C GLN A 269 8.71 -27.51 -20.32
N THR A 270 9.73 -27.00 -21.03
CA THR A 270 9.79 -25.59 -21.44
C THR A 270 10.10 -25.50 -22.93
N GLY A 271 9.31 -24.75 -23.69
CA GLY A 271 9.52 -24.57 -25.13
C GLY A 271 10.69 -23.64 -25.50
N ALA A 272 11.17 -22.82 -24.57
CA ALA A 272 12.29 -21.90 -24.80
C ALA A 272 13.53 -22.32 -24.00
N GLU A 273 14.65 -22.44 -24.71
CA GLU A 273 15.93 -22.97 -24.24
C GLU A 273 16.45 -22.28 -22.96
N LYS A 274 16.28 -20.95 -22.86
CA LYS A 274 16.80 -20.14 -21.75
C LYS A 274 15.82 -19.93 -20.58
N THR A 275 14.66 -20.61 -20.59
CA THR A 275 13.60 -20.41 -19.56
C THR A 275 14.13 -20.66 -18.15
N TRP A 276 14.82 -21.78 -17.96
CA TRP A 276 15.40 -22.16 -16.67
C TRP A 276 16.51 -21.21 -16.21
N LEU A 277 17.35 -20.74 -17.14
CA LEU A 277 18.42 -19.80 -16.83
C LEU A 277 17.85 -18.47 -16.31
N LYS A 278 16.78 -17.96 -16.96
CA LYS A 278 16.07 -16.74 -16.52
C LYS A 278 15.38 -16.95 -15.17
N LEU A 279 14.74 -18.10 -14.97
CA LEU A 279 14.10 -18.44 -13.70
C LEU A 279 15.11 -18.42 -12.55
N ILE A 280 16.27 -19.06 -12.73
CA ILE A 280 17.32 -19.08 -11.71
C ILE A 280 17.91 -17.67 -11.50
N SER A 281 18.29 -16.98 -12.58
CA SER A 281 18.93 -15.66 -12.49
C SER A 281 18.03 -14.59 -11.83
N ASN A 282 16.72 -14.65 -12.09
CA ASN A 282 15.76 -13.70 -11.53
C ASN A 282 15.39 -13.97 -10.08
N ASN A 283 15.39 -15.24 -9.65
CA ASN A 283 14.88 -15.62 -8.32
C ASN A 283 15.95 -16.06 -7.32
N PHE A 284 17.21 -16.30 -7.75
CA PHE A 284 18.28 -16.80 -6.89
C PHE A 284 19.52 -15.90 -6.90
N THR A 285 20.29 -15.97 -5.80
CA THR A 285 21.64 -15.42 -5.66
C THR A 285 22.61 -16.50 -5.20
N SER A 286 23.91 -16.31 -5.43
CA SER A 286 24.96 -17.19 -4.90
C SER A 286 25.86 -16.36 -4.00
N ASN A 287 25.92 -16.69 -2.72
CA ASN A 287 26.68 -15.94 -1.70
C ASN A 287 26.34 -14.44 -1.70
N GLY A 288 25.06 -14.11 -1.83
CA GLY A 288 24.56 -12.74 -1.87
C GLY A 288 24.76 -12.03 -3.21
N LYS A 289 25.45 -12.64 -4.18
CA LYS A 289 25.72 -12.05 -5.50
C LYS A 289 24.70 -12.52 -6.54
N SER A 290 24.35 -11.63 -7.46
CA SER A 290 23.49 -11.96 -8.60
C SER A 290 24.15 -13.00 -9.50
N ILE A 291 23.39 -14.01 -9.91
CA ILE A 291 23.88 -15.04 -10.83
C ILE A 291 23.63 -14.56 -12.27
N SER A 292 24.69 -14.46 -13.07
CA SER A 292 24.58 -14.06 -14.48
C SER A 292 24.06 -15.22 -15.34
N ILE A 293 23.34 -14.90 -16.43
CA ILE A 293 22.86 -15.92 -17.39
C ILE A 293 24.05 -16.67 -18.00
N LYS A 294 25.14 -15.97 -18.36
CA LYS A 294 26.36 -16.57 -18.89
C LYS A 294 26.99 -17.57 -17.93
N THR A 295 26.97 -17.28 -16.62
CA THR A 295 27.42 -18.22 -15.60
C THR A 295 26.57 -19.49 -15.65
N LEU A 296 25.24 -19.37 -15.72
CA LEU A 296 24.36 -20.53 -15.78
C LEU A 296 24.50 -21.32 -17.09
N GLU A 297 24.72 -20.64 -18.23
CA GLU A 297 24.99 -21.29 -19.51
C GLU A 297 26.19 -22.26 -19.40
N ASN A 298 27.28 -21.85 -18.75
CA ASN A 298 28.43 -22.72 -18.48
C ASN A 298 28.11 -23.92 -17.58
N TYR A 299 27.03 -23.89 -16.80
CA TYR A 299 26.64 -25.02 -15.95
C TYR A 299 25.61 -25.92 -16.63
N PHE A 300 24.81 -25.39 -17.55
CA PHE A 300 23.75 -26.12 -18.24
C PHE A 300 24.19 -26.74 -19.56
N TYR A 301 25.06 -26.08 -20.32
CA TYR A 301 25.44 -26.48 -21.68
C TYR A 301 26.91 -26.85 -21.86
N ASP A 302 27.71 -26.78 -20.80
CA ASP A 302 29.09 -27.24 -20.84
C ASP A 302 29.12 -28.74 -20.50
N ASP A 303 29.61 -29.55 -21.44
CA ASP A 303 29.76 -31.01 -21.28
C ASP A 303 30.93 -31.38 -20.36
N ARG A 304 31.67 -30.39 -19.83
CA ARG A 304 32.66 -30.62 -18.78
C ARG A 304 31.94 -31.10 -17.51
N GLU A 305 32.28 -32.32 -17.06
CA GLU A 305 31.78 -32.90 -15.82
C GLU A 305 31.75 -31.84 -14.70
N LEU A 306 30.61 -31.74 -13.99
CA LEU A 306 30.44 -30.83 -12.87
C LEU A 306 31.67 -30.91 -11.94
N PRO A 307 32.19 -29.76 -11.44
CA PRO A 307 33.39 -29.77 -10.62
C PRO A 307 33.24 -30.76 -9.45
N LYS A 308 34.18 -31.71 -9.33
CA LYS A 308 34.19 -32.83 -8.37
C LYS A 308 34.02 -32.44 -6.89
N LYS A 309 34.07 -31.15 -6.55
CA LYS A 309 33.69 -30.62 -5.23
C LYS A 309 32.19 -30.32 -5.17
N GLY A 310 31.38 -31.37 -5.12
CA GLY A 310 29.95 -31.24 -4.87
C GLY A 310 29.30 -32.60 -4.68
N TYR A 311 28.49 -32.72 -3.64
CA TYR A 311 27.58 -33.86 -3.48
C TYR A 311 26.54 -33.80 -4.60
N TYR A 312 26.39 -34.89 -5.35
CA TYR A 312 25.30 -35.07 -6.31
C TYR A 312 24.09 -35.61 -5.56
N THR A 313 22.90 -35.05 -5.85
CA THR A 313 21.65 -35.51 -5.24
C THR A 313 20.78 -36.07 -6.33
N GLU A 314 20.58 -37.38 -6.34
CA GLU A 314 19.63 -38.04 -7.25
C GLU A 314 18.22 -38.01 -6.63
N ILE A 315 17.22 -37.60 -7.42
CA ILE A 315 15.81 -37.66 -7.00
C ILE A 315 15.20 -38.91 -7.63
N VAL A 316 14.95 -39.93 -6.81
CA VAL A 316 14.24 -41.14 -7.23
C VAL A 316 12.75 -40.95 -6.97
N VAL A 317 11.94 -40.89 -8.03
CA VAL A 317 10.48 -40.87 -7.91
C VAL A 317 9.99 -42.31 -7.83
N LEU A 318 9.53 -42.73 -6.64
CA LEU A 318 8.95 -44.05 -6.45
C LEU A 318 7.48 -44.04 -6.92
N PRO A 319 7.04 -45.06 -7.69
CA PRO A 319 5.64 -45.18 -8.06
C PRO A 319 4.78 -45.34 -6.80
N LYS A 320 3.66 -44.62 -6.76
CA LYS A 320 2.71 -44.71 -5.65
C LYS A 320 2.11 -46.12 -5.66
N LYS A 321 2.42 -46.92 -4.62
CA LYS A 321 1.69 -48.17 -4.38
C LYS A 321 0.24 -47.81 -4.07
N ILE A 322 -0.64 -47.98 -5.05
CA ILE A 322 -2.09 -47.93 -4.83
C ILE A 322 -2.41 -49.19 -4.00
N LYS A 323 -2.84 -48.99 -2.75
CA LYS A 323 -3.44 -50.04 -1.93
C LYS A 323 -4.94 -50.02 -2.14
#